data_AF-A0A0V0QD05-F1
#
_entry.id   AF-A0A0V0QD05-F1
#
_cell.length_a   1.000
_cell.length_b   1.000
_cell.length_c   1.000
_cell.angle_alpha   90.00
_cell.angle_beta   90.00
_cell.angle_gamma   90.00
#
_symmetry.space_group_name_H-M   'P 1'
#
loop_
_entity.id
_entity.type
_entity.pdbx_description
1 polymer ?
#
loop_
_entity_poly.entity_id
_entity_poly.type
_entity_poly.pdbx_seq_one_letter_code
_entity_poly.pdbx_strand_id
1 'polypeptide(L)'
;MELIGDQIDLAMFKYSKYQYIESKHPKILFEIRDQENNKQFEVLKVFEFESHLQRMSVIVYDVKGSKYYIYTKGAYEVIEKITGKNQNLQFSNNLLDSLSLQGLRVLATSYKEIQANQINYDREKLENDQLFLGLVGFENQLKSDTKDIIQELREANIINKVISGDNILTTIQTSRLATIIDNNFEYNTM
;
A
#
# COMPACT_ATOMS: atom_id res chain seq x y z
N MET A 1 -17.19 16.43 -5.59
CA MET A 1 -15.95 16.30 -6.38
C MET A 1 -15.67 14.82 -6.50
N GLU A 2 -15.50 14.32 -7.72
CA GLU A 2 -15.16 12.91 -7.94
C GLU A 2 -13.65 12.75 -7.77
N LEU A 3 -13.23 11.87 -6.86
CA LEU A 3 -11.82 11.57 -6.65
C LEU A 3 -11.37 10.56 -7.69
N ILE A 4 -10.27 10.87 -8.38
CA ILE A 4 -9.68 10.04 -9.43
C ILE A 4 -8.32 9.54 -8.92
N GLY A 5 -8.06 8.25 -9.07
CA GLY A 5 -6.81 7.63 -8.64
C GLY A 5 -6.87 6.10 -8.71
N ASP A 6 -5.81 5.46 -8.26
CA ASP A 6 -5.77 3.99 -8.11
C ASP A 6 -6.83 3.51 -7.11
N GLN A 7 -7.38 2.32 -7.34
CA GLN A 7 -8.47 1.78 -6.52
C GLN A 7 -8.06 1.59 -5.05
N ILE A 8 -6.82 1.19 -4.79
CA ILE A 8 -6.31 0.98 -3.43
C ILE A 8 -6.20 2.32 -2.70
N ASP A 9 -5.74 3.34 -3.40
CA ASP A 9 -5.58 4.69 -2.87
C ASP A 9 -6.91 5.34 -2.55
N LEU A 10 -7.88 5.21 -3.45
CA LEU A 10 -9.25 5.64 -3.23
C LEU A 10 -9.90 4.89 -2.06
N ALA A 11 -9.65 3.58 -1.93
CA ALA A 11 -10.15 2.78 -0.81
C ALA A 11 -9.54 3.24 0.53
N MET A 12 -8.22 3.41 0.61
CA MET A 12 -7.55 3.95 1.81
C MET A 12 -8.08 5.33 2.17
N PHE A 13 -8.22 6.21 1.18
CA PHE A 13 -8.68 7.57 1.42
C PHE A 13 -10.11 7.59 1.97
N LYS A 14 -11.03 6.85 1.35
CA LYS A 14 -12.42 6.69 1.82
C LYS A 14 -12.45 6.10 3.24
N TYR A 15 -11.63 5.10 3.52
CA TYR A 15 -11.54 4.47 4.84
C TYR A 15 -11.07 5.45 5.91
N SER A 16 -10.13 6.35 5.59
CA SER A 16 -9.64 7.35 6.54
C SER A 16 -10.69 8.39 6.96
N LYS A 17 -11.76 8.55 6.17
CA LYS A 17 -12.81 9.59 6.33
C LYS A 17 -12.29 11.03 6.29
N TYR A 18 -11.03 11.23 5.89
CA TYR A 18 -10.47 12.56 5.75
C TYR A 18 -11.04 13.25 4.51
N GLN A 19 -10.97 14.57 4.51
CA GLN A 19 -11.49 15.41 3.44
C GLN A 19 -10.35 15.93 2.58
N TYR A 20 -10.53 15.81 1.28
CA TYR A 20 -9.65 16.40 0.28
C TYR A 20 -10.11 17.84 0.02
N ILE A 21 -9.17 18.77 0.05
CA ILE A 21 -9.41 20.18 -0.20
C ILE A 21 -8.39 20.64 -1.24
N GLU A 22 -8.88 21.15 -2.35
CA GLU A 22 -8.04 21.73 -3.38
C GLU A 22 -7.38 23.01 -2.85
N SER A 23 -6.06 23.13 -2.98
CA SER A 23 -5.35 24.29 -2.46
C SER A 23 -5.34 25.43 -3.49
N LYS A 24 -5.35 26.67 -2.97
CA LYS A 24 -5.19 27.90 -3.79
C LYS A 24 -3.75 28.39 -3.82
N HIS A 25 -2.86 27.77 -3.04
CA HIS A 25 -1.49 28.22 -2.88
C HIS A 25 -0.55 27.46 -3.85
N PRO A 26 0.33 28.14 -4.60
CA PRO A 26 1.11 27.50 -5.68
C PRO A 26 2.12 26.45 -5.19
N LYS A 27 2.47 26.44 -3.91
CA LYS A 27 3.39 25.46 -3.31
C LYS A 27 2.70 24.29 -2.59
N ILE A 28 1.38 24.34 -2.47
CA ILE A 28 0.58 23.29 -1.82
C ILE A 28 -0.22 22.62 -2.92
N LEU A 29 -0.02 21.32 -3.11
CA LEU A 29 -0.73 20.56 -4.13
C LEU A 29 -2.20 20.41 -3.74
N PHE A 30 -2.44 20.02 -2.49
CA PHE A 30 -3.77 19.89 -1.90
C PHE A 30 -3.64 19.77 -0.38
N GLU A 31 -4.77 19.92 0.31
CA GLU A 31 -4.87 19.79 1.75
C GLU A 31 -5.73 18.59 2.13
N ILE A 32 -5.38 17.99 3.26
CA ILE A 32 -6.10 16.87 3.85
C ILE A 32 -6.53 17.25 5.26
N ARG A 33 -7.83 17.15 5.55
CA ARG A 33 -8.41 17.54 6.83
C ARG A 33 -9.13 16.38 7.50
N ASP A 34 -8.80 16.18 8.76
CA ASP A 34 -9.56 15.34 9.69
C ASP A 34 -10.43 16.25 10.57
N GLN A 35 -11.74 16.21 10.35
CA GLN A 35 -12.69 17.03 11.10
C GLN A 35 -12.85 16.54 12.55
N GLU A 36 -12.76 15.23 12.79
CA GLU A 36 -13.00 14.65 14.11
C GLU A 36 -11.86 15.02 15.08
N ASN A 37 -10.61 14.92 14.63
CA ASN A 37 -9.44 15.19 15.47
C ASN A 37 -8.84 16.59 15.27
N ASN A 38 -9.48 17.42 14.45
CA ASN A 38 -9.01 18.76 14.06
C ASN A 38 -7.53 18.71 13.64
N LYS A 39 -7.21 17.85 12.67
CA LYS A 39 -5.88 17.76 12.04
C LYS A 39 -5.96 18.29 10.62
N GLN A 40 -4.90 18.97 10.19
CA GLN A 40 -4.77 19.52 8.85
C GLN A 40 -3.35 19.29 8.34
N PHE A 41 -3.27 18.74 7.14
CA PHE A 41 -2.02 18.46 6.45
C PHE A 41 -2.01 19.15 5.11
N GLU A 42 -0.92 19.84 4.79
CA GLU A 42 -0.67 20.42 3.48
C GLU A 42 0.27 19.50 2.72
N VAL A 43 -0.16 18.97 1.57
CA VAL A 43 0.67 18.11 0.73
C VAL A 43 1.50 18.99 -0.21
N LEU A 44 2.81 18.88 -0.11
CA LEU A 44 3.77 19.76 -0.79
C LEU A 44 4.40 19.09 -2.02
N LYS A 45 4.58 17.77 -1.96
CA LYS A 45 5.22 17.00 -3.04
C LYS A 45 4.71 15.57 -3.03
N VAL A 46 4.50 15.03 -4.23
CA VAL A 46 4.19 13.61 -4.45
C VAL A 46 5.33 13.01 -5.27
N PHE A 47 5.91 11.92 -4.76
CA PHE A 47 6.73 11.02 -5.53
C PHE A 47 5.85 9.85 -5.95
N GLU A 48 5.47 9.83 -7.22
CA GLU A 48 4.56 8.84 -7.77
C GLU A 48 5.07 7.41 -7.60
N PHE A 49 4.15 6.45 -7.73
CA PHE A 49 4.51 5.05 -7.74
C PHE A 49 5.38 4.73 -8.95
N GLU A 50 6.55 4.16 -8.70
CA GLU A 50 7.46 3.69 -9.74
C GLU A 50 7.62 2.18 -9.62
N SER A 51 7.25 1.42 -10.66
CA SER A 51 7.20 -0.05 -10.60
C SER A 51 8.53 -0.71 -10.24
N HIS A 52 9.66 -0.11 -10.63
CA HIS A 52 10.99 -0.63 -10.27
C HIS A 52 11.39 -0.32 -8.82
N LEU A 53 10.76 0.70 -8.20
CA LEU A 53 10.94 1.02 -6.78
C LEU A 53 9.89 0.34 -5.89
N GLN A 54 8.73 -0.02 -6.47
CA GLN A 54 7.56 -0.62 -5.80
C GLN A 54 7.07 0.18 -4.58
N ARG A 55 7.18 1.50 -4.64
CA ARG A 55 6.74 2.42 -3.59
C ARG A 55 6.42 3.80 -4.13
N MET A 56 5.68 4.57 -3.34
CA MET A 56 5.41 5.99 -3.55
C MET A 56 5.49 6.75 -2.22
N SER A 57 5.72 8.05 -2.29
CA SER A 57 5.92 8.88 -1.10
C SER A 57 5.28 10.25 -1.23
N VAL A 58 4.90 10.86 -0.11
CA VAL A 58 4.39 12.22 -0.06
C VAL A 58 5.12 13.04 0.99
N ILE A 59 5.43 14.29 0.67
CA ILE A 59 5.92 15.27 1.64
C ILE A 59 4.72 16.10 2.09
N VAL A 60 4.52 16.16 3.40
CA VAL A 60 3.43 16.90 4.02
C VAL A 60 3.94 17.84 5.10
N TYR A 61 3.25 18.97 5.27
CA TYR A 61 3.38 19.83 6.43
C TYR A 61 2.17 19.62 7.34
N ASP A 62 2.43 19.19 8.59
CA ASP A 62 1.42 19.14 9.64
C ASP A 62 1.24 20.55 10.20
N VAL A 63 0.12 21.18 9.86
CA VAL A 63 -0.19 22.57 10.24
C VAL A 63 -0.25 22.73 11.76
N LYS A 64 -0.77 21.73 12.46
CA LYS A 64 -0.94 21.77 13.91
C LYS A 64 0.36 21.47 14.64
N GLY A 65 1.10 20.49 14.14
CA GLY A 65 2.41 20.10 14.67
C GLY A 65 3.54 21.06 14.30
N SER A 66 3.34 21.91 13.29
CA SER A 66 4.38 22.77 12.70
C SER A 66 5.62 22.00 12.25
N LYS A 67 5.41 20.82 11.67
CA LYS A 67 6.48 19.88 11.27
C LYS A 67 6.28 19.36 9.87
N TYR A 68 7.39 19.00 9.23
CA TYR A 68 7.37 18.39 7.91
C TYR A 68 7.65 16.89 8.03
N TYR A 69 6.91 16.11 7.26
CA TYR A 69 7.06 14.66 7.22
C TYR A 69 7.13 14.19 5.78
N ILE A 70 7.92 13.16 5.54
CA ILE A 70 7.74 12.28 4.40
C ILE A 70 7.05 11.02 4.87
N TYR A 71 5.98 10.63 4.18
CA TYR A 71 5.30 9.35 4.35
C TYR A 71 5.52 8.50 3.10
N THR A 72 5.80 7.21 3.29
CA THR A 72 6.03 6.26 2.21
C THR A 72 5.10 5.08 2.38
N LYS A 73 4.57 4.58 1.26
CA LYS A 73 3.87 3.29 1.21
C LYS A 73 4.38 2.45 0.04
N GLY A 74 4.40 1.14 0.21
CA GLY A 74 4.87 0.22 -0.83
C GLY A 74 4.86 -1.24 -0.40
N ALA A 75 5.54 -2.07 -1.20
CA ALA A 75 5.79 -3.46 -0.86
C ALA A 75 6.55 -3.59 0.47
N TYR A 76 6.23 -4.61 1.26
CA TYR A 76 6.82 -4.79 2.58
C TYR A 76 8.34 -4.84 2.54
N GLU A 77 8.89 -5.65 1.63
CA GLU A 77 10.33 -5.89 1.48
C GLU A 77 11.08 -4.62 1.05
N VAL A 78 10.37 -3.66 0.44
CA VAL A 78 10.93 -2.36 0.08
C VAL A 78 10.91 -1.42 1.28
N ILE A 79 9.80 -1.36 2.02
CA ILE A 79 9.69 -0.52 3.21
C ILE A 79 10.67 -0.97 4.28
N GLU A 80 10.78 -2.29 4.51
CA GLU A 80 11.74 -2.88 5.44
C GLU A 80 13.18 -2.41 5.16
N LYS A 81 13.58 -2.39 3.87
CA LYS A 81 14.92 -1.93 3.46
C LYS A 81 15.16 -0.45 3.80
N ILE A 82 14.19 0.42 3.57
CA ILE A 82 14.36 1.88 3.77
C ILE A 82 14.16 2.32 5.23
N THR A 83 13.51 1.50 6.07
CA THR A 83 13.39 1.78 7.50
C THR A 83 14.67 1.45 8.29
N GLY A 84 15.62 0.78 7.64
CA GLY A 84 16.92 0.44 8.21
C GLY A 84 16.85 -0.60 9.33
N LYS A 85 18.03 -1.10 9.74
CA LYS A 85 18.18 -2.09 10.83
C LYS A 85 17.82 -1.56 12.23
N ASN A 86 17.36 -0.31 12.33
CA ASN A 86 17.10 0.37 13.60
C ASN A 86 15.80 -0.09 14.29
N GLN A 87 15.00 -0.93 13.62
CA GLN A 87 13.80 -1.52 14.21
C GLN A 87 13.85 -3.04 14.11
N ASN A 88 13.54 -3.70 15.22
CA ASN A 88 13.28 -5.14 15.22
C ASN A 88 11.85 -5.36 14.69
N LEU A 89 11.74 -5.69 13.40
CA LEU A 89 10.47 -5.88 12.69
C LEU A 89 9.92 -7.32 12.80
N GLN A 90 10.42 -8.15 13.73
CA GLN A 90 9.95 -9.54 13.88
C GLN A 90 8.43 -9.65 14.08
N PHE A 91 7.83 -8.74 14.86
CA PHE A 91 6.37 -8.71 15.01
C PHE A 91 5.66 -8.43 13.69
N SER A 92 6.20 -7.49 12.89
CA SER A 92 5.67 -7.12 11.59
C SER A 92 5.76 -8.27 10.57
N ASN A 93 6.84 -9.07 10.61
CA ASN A 93 6.98 -10.26 9.76
C ASN A 93 5.88 -11.30 10.04
N ASN A 94 5.66 -11.65 11.30
CA ASN A 94 4.62 -12.62 11.67
C ASN A 94 3.21 -12.10 11.31
N LEU A 95 2.98 -10.80 11.45
CA LEU A 95 1.71 -10.18 11.07
C LEU A 95 1.54 -10.17 9.54
N LEU A 96 2.59 -9.86 8.78
CA LEU A 96 2.59 -9.92 7.32
C LEU A 96 2.21 -11.32 6.83
N ASP A 97 2.84 -12.37 7.37
CA ASP A 97 2.56 -13.75 7.01
C ASP A 97 1.10 -14.11 7.32
N SER A 98 0.62 -13.75 8.51
CA SER A 98 -0.77 -13.99 8.92
C SER A 98 -1.79 -13.31 7.99
N LEU A 99 -1.57 -12.04 7.64
CA LEU A 99 -2.44 -11.29 6.72
C LEU A 99 -2.37 -11.86 5.29
N SER A 100 -1.18 -12.22 4.83
CA SER A 100 -0.97 -12.80 3.49
C SER A 100 -1.62 -14.18 3.36
N LEU A 101 -1.57 -14.99 4.43
CA LEU A 101 -2.25 -16.28 4.50
C LEU A 101 -3.77 -16.16 4.50
N GLN A 102 -4.33 -15.02 4.94
CA GLN A 102 -5.75 -14.70 4.78
C GLN A 102 -6.10 -14.26 3.36
N GLY A 103 -5.14 -14.18 2.44
CA GLY A 103 -5.33 -13.76 1.05
C GLY A 103 -5.42 -12.24 0.89
N LEU A 104 -5.05 -11.47 1.91
CA LEU A 104 -5.02 -10.03 1.82
C LEU A 104 -3.81 -9.58 1.00
N ARG A 105 -4.00 -8.53 0.20
CA ARG A 105 -2.90 -7.75 -0.36
C ARG A 105 -2.41 -6.81 0.73
N VAL A 106 -1.14 -6.92 1.12
CA VAL A 106 -0.58 -6.14 2.23
C VAL A 106 0.37 -5.06 1.70
N LEU A 107 0.18 -3.83 2.15
CA LEU A 107 1.12 -2.73 1.97
C LEU A 107 1.78 -2.39 3.31
N ALA A 108 3.03 -1.99 3.26
CA ALA A 108 3.72 -1.41 4.40
C ALA A 108 3.79 0.11 4.29
N THR A 109 3.86 0.76 5.44
CA THR A 109 3.95 2.22 5.55
C THR A 109 5.09 2.63 6.49
N SER A 110 5.72 3.75 6.19
CA SER A 110 6.78 4.34 6.99
C SER A 110 6.75 5.86 6.91
N TYR A 111 7.45 6.51 7.84
CA TYR A 111 7.55 7.96 7.84
C TYR A 111 8.89 8.46 8.37
N LYS A 112 9.24 9.70 8.06
CA LYS A 112 10.37 10.42 8.65
C LYS A 112 10.06 11.90 8.78
N GLU A 113 10.41 12.48 9.93
CA GLU A 113 10.39 13.92 10.12
C GLU A 113 11.55 14.55 9.33
N ILE A 114 11.25 15.61 8.57
CA ILE A 114 12.22 16.34 7.78
C ILE A 114 12.16 17.84 8.12
N GLN A 115 13.15 18.58 7.65
CA GLN A 115 13.23 20.03 7.77
C GLN A 115 12.73 20.71 6.49
N ALA A 116 12.28 21.95 6.60
CA ALA A 116 11.75 22.72 5.46
C ALA A 116 12.74 22.84 4.29
N ASN A 117 14.04 22.91 4.57
CA ASN A 117 15.09 22.96 3.54
C ASN A 117 15.32 21.62 2.82
N GLN A 118 14.78 20.51 3.33
CA GLN A 118 14.94 19.16 2.75
C GLN A 118 13.85 18.83 1.72
N ILE A 119 12.79 19.64 1.59
CA ILE A 119 11.64 19.37 0.68
C ILE A 119 12.10 19.11 -0.77
N ASN A 120 13.18 19.77 -1.19
CA ASN A 120 13.73 19.68 -2.54
C ASN A 120 14.87 18.68 -2.70
N TYR A 121 15.18 17.87 -1.68
CA TYR A 121 16.21 16.85 -1.78
C TYR A 121 15.77 15.71 -2.71
N ASP A 122 16.76 14.93 -3.14
CA ASP A 122 16.54 13.72 -3.93
C ASP A 122 15.67 12.72 -3.19
N ARG A 123 14.80 12.04 -3.94
CA ARG A 123 13.87 11.02 -3.43
C ARG A 123 14.58 9.99 -2.54
N GLU A 124 15.69 9.45 -3.02
CA GLU A 124 16.46 8.41 -2.31
C GLU A 124 16.94 8.88 -0.92
N LYS A 125 17.44 10.12 -0.81
CA LYS A 125 17.87 10.68 0.48
C LYS A 125 16.70 10.88 1.45
N LEU A 126 15.53 11.23 0.93
CA LEU A 126 14.33 11.44 1.74
C LEU A 126 13.69 10.12 2.16
N GLU A 127 13.75 9.10 1.32
CA GLU A 127 13.14 7.79 1.59
C GLU A 127 13.97 6.90 2.51
N ASN A 128 15.29 7.12 2.63
CA ASN A 128 16.15 6.35 3.54
C ASN A 128 15.95 6.69 5.03
N ASP A 129 16.30 5.77 5.93
CA ASP A 129 16.28 5.91 7.40
C ASP A 129 14.90 6.33 7.96
N GLN A 130 13.83 5.76 7.40
CA GLN A 130 12.48 5.99 7.91
C GLN A 130 12.15 5.13 9.13
N LEU A 131 11.07 5.48 9.82
CA LEU A 131 10.50 4.66 10.87
C LEU A 131 9.31 3.88 10.29
N PHE A 132 9.30 2.56 10.53
CA PHE A 132 8.15 1.73 10.18
C PHE A 132 6.94 2.19 10.98
N LEU A 133 5.81 2.34 10.29
CA LEU A 133 4.56 2.81 10.89
C LEU A 133 3.56 1.67 11.08
N GLY A 134 3.42 0.81 10.07
CA GLY A 134 2.46 -0.29 10.13
C GLY A 134 2.14 -0.90 8.78
N LEU A 135 1.29 -1.93 8.82
CA LEU A 135 0.76 -2.64 7.65
C LEU A 135 -0.68 -2.22 7.37
N VAL A 136 -1.05 -2.24 6.10
CA VAL A 136 -2.42 -2.04 5.63
C VAL A 136 -2.80 -3.25 4.77
N GLY A 137 -3.82 -3.99 5.19
CA GLY A 137 -4.34 -5.15 4.45
C GLY A 137 -5.57 -4.77 3.62
N PHE A 138 -5.61 -5.26 2.38
CA PHE A 138 -6.73 -5.10 1.47
C PHE A 138 -7.28 -6.47 1.10
N GLU A 139 -8.59 -6.63 1.18
CA GLU A 139 -9.25 -7.82 0.66
C GLU A 139 -9.15 -7.84 -0.86
N ASN A 140 -8.53 -8.89 -1.40
CA ASN A 140 -8.62 -9.18 -2.82
C ASN A 140 -9.98 -9.81 -3.12
N GLN A 141 -10.97 -8.97 -3.37
CA GLN A 141 -12.29 -9.45 -3.76
C GLN A 141 -12.26 -9.98 -5.19
N LEU A 142 -12.58 -11.26 -5.34
CA LEU A 142 -12.86 -11.84 -6.64
C LEU A 142 -14.13 -11.20 -7.20
N LYS A 143 -14.22 -11.09 -8.53
CA LYS A 143 -15.49 -10.78 -9.17
C LYS A 143 -16.51 -11.86 -8.81
N SER A 144 -17.76 -11.48 -8.60
CA SER A 144 -18.81 -12.38 -8.13
C SER A 144 -19.01 -13.63 -9.01
N ASP A 145 -18.76 -13.49 -10.30
CA ASP A 145 -18.88 -14.52 -11.34
C ASP A 145 -17.61 -15.36 -11.55
N THR A 146 -16.51 -15.04 -10.86
CA THR A 146 -15.20 -15.69 -11.09
C THR A 146 -15.28 -17.21 -10.92
N LYS A 147 -15.93 -17.69 -9.86
CA LYS A 147 -16.01 -19.13 -9.55
C LYS A 147 -16.81 -19.89 -10.61
N ASP A 148 -17.92 -19.30 -11.05
CA ASP A 148 -18.81 -19.90 -12.06
C ASP A 148 -18.09 -20.02 -13.40
N ILE A 149 -17.37 -18.97 -13.81
CA ILE A 149 -16.57 -18.97 -15.05
C ILE A 149 -15.45 -20.00 -14.97
N ILE A 150 -14.70 -20.08 -13.86
CA ILE A 150 -13.62 -21.07 -13.71
C ILE A 150 -14.17 -22.50 -13.76
N GLN A 151 -15.36 -22.73 -13.22
CA GLN A 151 -16.02 -24.03 -13.31
C GLN A 151 -16.43 -24.38 -14.75
N GLU A 152 -17.04 -23.45 -15.48
CA GLU A 152 -17.42 -23.67 -16.88
C GLU A 152 -16.20 -23.99 -17.76
N LEU A 153 -15.09 -23.27 -17.56
CA LEU A 153 -13.82 -23.54 -18.25
C LEU A 153 -13.28 -24.95 -17.92
N ARG A 154 -13.39 -25.40 -16.66
CA ARG A 154 -12.97 -26.75 -16.26
C ARG A 154 -13.85 -27.83 -16.90
N GLU A 155 -15.18 -27.63 -16.92
CA GLU A 155 -16.13 -28.55 -17.57
C GLU A 155 -15.88 -28.66 -19.09
N ALA A 156 -15.39 -27.58 -19.71
CA ALA A 156 -14.95 -27.56 -21.10
C ALA A 156 -13.55 -28.16 -21.34
N ASN A 157 -12.89 -28.73 -20.31
CA ASN A 157 -11.51 -29.25 -20.37
C ASN A 157 -10.44 -28.21 -20.73
N ILE A 158 -10.65 -26.93 -20.36
CA ILE A 158 -9.67 -25.86 -20.54
C ILE A 158 -8.77 -25.79 -19.31
N ILE A 159 -7.45 -25.77 -19.54
CA ILE A 159 -6.45 -25.69 -18.46
C ILE A 159 -6.33 -24.24 -17.98
N ASN A 160 -6.70 -24.00 -16.72
CA ASN A 160 -6.57 -22.69 -16.08
C ASN A 160 -5.18 -22.53 -15.43
N LYS A 161 -4.46 -21.45 -15.75
CA LYS A 161 -3.16 -21.11 -15.16
C LYS A 161 -3.18 -19.67 -14.65
N VAL A 162 -2.52 -19.41 -13.52
CA VAL A 162 -2.39 -18.06 -12.94
C VAL A 162 -0.98 -17.54 -13.18
N ILE A 163 -0.89 -16.31 -13.68
CA ILE A 163 0.35 -15.54 -13.81
C ILE A 163 0.11 -14.24 -13.05
N SER A 164 0.88 -13.99 -12.00
CA SER A 164 0.70 -12.85 -11.10
C SER A 164 2.04 -12.21 -10.78
N GLY A 165 2.04 -10.89 -10.57
CA GLY A 165 3.18 -10.13 -10.06
C GLY A 165 3.10 -9.82 -8.56
N ASP A 166 2.05 -10.28 -7.87
CA ASP A 166 1.88 -10.11 -6.42
C ASP A 166 2.73 -11.11 -5.62
N ASN A 167 2.76 -10.93 -4.30
CA ASN A 167 3.38 -11.89 -3.38
C ASN A 167 2.81 -13.31 -3.63
N ILE A 168 3.69 -14.31 -3.56
CA ILE A 168 3.37 -15.72 -3.86
C ILE A 168 2.24 -16.25 -2.97
N LEU A 169 2.22 -15.88 -1.68
CA LEU A 169 1.20 -16.33 -0.73
C LEU A 169 -0.18 -15.76 -1.09
N THR A 170 -0.25 -14.46 -1.41
CA THR A 170 -1.47 -13.81 -1.88
C THR A 170 -1.97 -14.44 -3.18
N THR A 171 -1.07 -14.75 -4.11
CA THR A 171 -1.41 -15.40 -5.39
C THR A 171 -1.98 -16.80 -5.16
N ILE A 172 -1.35 -17.61 -4.31
CA ILE A 172 -1.85 -18.95 -3.94
C ILE A 172 -3.24 -18.85 -3.32
N GLN A 173 -3.45 -17.94 -2.36
CA GLN A 173 -4.75 -17.81 -1.71
C GLN A 173 -5.84 -17.31 -2.66
N THR A 174 -5.54 -16.32 -3.49
CA THR A 174 -6.49 -15.84 -4.53
C THR A 174 -6.85 -16.97 -5.49
N SER A 175 -5.88 -17.80 -5.88
CA SER A 175 -6.10 -18.96 -6.76
C SER A 175 -6.95 -20.05 -6.10
N ARG A 176 -6.80 -20.28 -4.79
CA ARG A 176 -7.68 -21.19 -4.02
C ARG A 176 -9.10 -20.66 -3.93
N LEU A 177 -9.25 -19.37 -3.59
CA LEU A 177 -10.55 -18.71 -3.53
C LEU A 177 -11.27 -18.75 -4.89
N ALA A 178 -10.52 -18.61 -5.99
CA ALA A 178 -11.04 -18.69 -7.36
C ALA A 178 -11.21 -20.13 -7.86
N THR A 179 -11.00 -21.14 -7.00
CA THR A 179 -11.06 -22.57 -7.32
C THR A 179 -10.19 -22.98 -8.51
N ILE A 180 -9.10 -22.26 -8.78
CA ILE A 180 -8.15 -22.62 -9.86
C ILE A 180 -7.22 -23.75 -9.39
N ILE A 181 -6.79 -23.71 -8.13
CA ILE A 181 -5.98 -24.75 -7.48
C ILE A 181 -6.73 -25.33 -6.28
N ASP A 182 -6.46 -26.59 -5.96
CA ASP A 182 -7.10 -27.27 -4.83
C ASP A 182 -6.54 -26.78 -3.49
N ASN A 183 -7.34 -26.93 -2.43
CA ASN A 183 -6.91 -26.59 -1.06
C ASN A 183 -5.72 -27.43 -0.60
N ASN A 184 -5.55 -28.64 -1.16
CA ASN A 184 -4.43 -29.54 -0.86
C ASN A 184 -3.16 -29.22 -1.66
N PHE A 185 -3.16 -28.18 -2.49
CA PHE A 185 -1.96 -27.75 -3.19
C PHE A 185 -0.90 -27.28 -2.18
N GLU A 186 0.18 -28.05 -2.05
CA GLU A 186 1.35 -27.69 -1.25
C GLU A 186 2.36 -26.92 -2.09
N TYR A 187 2.67 -25.70 -1.66
CA TYR A 187 3.74 -24.91 -2.24
C TYR A 187 5.05 -25.29 -1.54
N ASN A 188 5.90 -26.05 -2.22
CA ASN A 188 7.26 -26.34 -1.76
C ASN A 188 8.19 -25.21 -2.20
N THR A 189 8.68 -24.42 -1.25
CA THR A 189 9.88 -23.59 -1.45
C THR A 189 11.05 -24.50 -1.77
N MET A 190 11.60 -24.40 -2.99
CA MET A 190 12.93 -24.93 -3.30
C MET A 190 14.01 -24.13 -2.58
#